data_AF-A0A965ZQV4-F1
#
_entry.id   AF-A0A965ZQV4-F1
#
_cell.length_a   1.000
_cell.length_b   1.000
_cell.length_c   1.000
_cell.angle_alpha   90.00
_cell.angle_beta   90.00
_cell.angle_gamma   90.00
#
_symmetry.space_group_name_H-M   'P 1'
#
loop_
_entity.id
_entity.type
_entity.pdbx_description
1 polymer ?
#
loop_
_entity_poly.entity_id
_entity_poly.type
_entity_poly.pdbx_seq_one_letter_code
_entity_poly.pdbx_strand_id
1 'polypeptide(L)'
;MTTWFAGRFCLLLACLGFGAETGVAATAPADRPLIYKLHCEGCHKPDGSGHIGFVPTFVDSIGAFVHVKEGRDFIIKVPGVSQSELSNRDIAELMNWLLVAYDPDGLPDDFVPYSEAEVEHLRNQPISDTIRRRKAVLEQIELQADTIQVAAVGTEPVGTLMEPPSSFALCGACHTTSSGGAHGMGPNLRGILGRKAGTLPGFAYSKALQNSGIVWTKEELDKFLESPRKSVPNTSMMYNGEADSAKREEVIKYLSSLK
;
A
#
# COMPACT_ATOMS: atom_id res chain seq x y z
N MET A 1 96.13 12.89 16.32
CA MET A 1 95.28 11.70 16.19
C MET A 1 94.16 12.05 15.20
N THR A 2 94.11 11.30 14.10
CA THR A 2 92.98 11.05 13.18
C THR A 2 92.20 12.22 12.53
N THR A 3 92.32 12.28 11.21
CA THR A 3 91.47 12.92 10.19
C THR A 3 90.04 12.31 10.16
N TRP A 4 89.06 12.96 9.50
CA TRP A 4 88.15 12.39 8.46
C TRP A 4 86.85 13.24 8.18
N PHE A 5 86.64 13.57 6.89
CA PHE A 5 85.42 13.69 6.05
C PHE A 5 84.19 14.52 6.52
N ALA A 6 83.71 15.57 5.82
CA ALA A 6 83.12 15.68 4.46
C ALA A 6 81.67 15.13 4.32
N GLY A 7 80.72 16.03 4.00
CA GLY A 7 79.64 15.75 3.03
C GLY A 7 78.16 15.90 3.44
N ARG A 8 77.51 16.88 2.76
CA ARG A 8 76.15 16.85 2.14
C ARG A 8 74.87 16.97 2.99
N PHE A 9 74.25 18.16 2.87
CA PHE A 9 72.89 18.45 2.36
C PHE A 9 71.81 17.36 2.48
N CYS A 10 70.73 17.64 3.23
CA CYS A 10 69.37 17.29 2.82
C CYS A 10 68.34 18.18 3.55
N LEU A 11 67.58 18.96 2.79
CA LEU A 11 66.36 19.65 3.23
C LEU A 11 65.31 18.59 3.56
N LEU A 12 64.66 18.65 4.73
CA LEU A 12 63.35 18.02 4.92
C LEU A 12 62.40 18.95 5.67
N LEU A 13 61.32 19.25 4.96
CA LEU A 13 60.16 20.06 5.31
C LEU A 13 59.50 19.65 6.63
N ALA A 14 59.10 20.68 7.38
CA ALA A 14 58.11 20.57 8.43
C ALA A 14 56.71 20.37 7.83
N CYS A 15 56.05 19.27 8.18
CA CYS A 15 54.61 19.09 7.98
C CYS A 15 53.95 19.04 9.36
N LEU A 16 53.34 20.16 9.76
CA LEU A 16 52.35 20.20 10.84
C LEU A 16 51.12 19.45 10.37
N GLY A 17 50.86 18.28 10.97
CA GLY A 17 49.65 17.50 10.74
C GLY A 17 48.45 18.22 11.33
N PHE A 18 47.63 18.80 10.46
CA PHE A 18 46.28 19.24 10.78
C PHE A 18 45.40 17.98 10.90
N GLY A 19 44.95 17.66 12.11
CA GLY A 19 43.97 16.61 12.34
C GLY A 19 42.65 17.01 11.69
N ALA A 20 42.30 16.38 10.58
CA ALA A 20 40.95 16.45 10.02
C ALA A 20 40.05 15.52 10.83
N GLU A 21 39.22 16.11 11.68
CA GLU A 21 38.02 15.47 12.21
C GLU A 21 37.15 15.07 11.01
N THR A 22 37.04 13.78 10.74
CA THR A 22 36.08 13.26 9.77
C THR A 22 34.68 13.39 10.37
N GLY A 23 34.05 14.54 10.16
CA GLY A 23 32.61 14.67 10.28
C GLY A 23 31.96 13.67 9.33
N VAL A 24 31.21 12.72 9.88
CA VAL A 24 30.28 11.89 9.11
C VAL A 24 29.34 12.88 8.40
N ALA A 25 29.48 12.98 7.08
CA ALA A 25 28.60 13.78 6.27
C ALA A 25 27.17 13.28 6.50
N ALA A 26 26.31 14.13 7.08
CA ALA A 26 24.89 13.89 7.14
C ALA A 26 24.40 13.67 5.70
N THR A 27 23.99 12.45 5.39
CA THR A 27 23.39 12.12 4.11
C THR A 27 22.16 13.00 3.90
N ALA A 28 22.02 13.58 2.71
CA ALA A 28 20.83 14.34 2.34
C ALA A 28 19.57 13.51 2.62
N PRO A 29 18.44 14.13 3.05
CA PRO A 29 17.23 13.39 3.38
C PRO A 29 16.81 12.55 2.17
N ALA A 30 16.72 11.24 2.35
CA ALA A 30 16.46 10.32 1.26
C ALA A 30 15.09 10.59 0.63
N ASP A 31 14.98 10.45 -0.69
CA ASP A 31 13.73 10.66 -1.42
C ASP A 31 12.72 9.55 -1.09
N ARG A 32 11.52 9.90 -0.58
CA ARG A 32 10.57 8.94 0.02
C ARG A 32 10.01 7.99 -1.04
N PRO A 33 9.57 8.46 -2.22
CA PRO A 33 9.30 7.61 -3.38
C PRO A 33 10.44 6.64 -3.73
N LEU A 34 11.70 7.09 -3.67
CA LEU A 34 12.86 6.23 -3.96
C LEU A 34 13.06 5.17 -2.87
N ILE A 35 12.94 5.54 -1.58
CA ILE A 35 13.00 4.58 -0.46
C ILE A 35 11.88 3.56 -0.61
N TYR A 36 10.65 4.00 -0.88
CA TYR A 36 9.53 3.10 -1.13
C TYR A 36 9.82 2.09 -2.23
N LYS A 37 10.34 2.58 -3.36
CA LYS A 37 10.72 1.76 -4.50
C LYS A 37 11.76 0.69 -4.15
N LEU A 38 12.76 1.04 -3.36
CA LEU A 38 13.87 0.15 -3.03
C LEU A 38 13.52 -0.86 -1.93
N HIS A 39 12.64 -0.49 -0.99
CA HIS A 39 12.42 -1.26 0.24
C HIS A 39 11.03 -1.88 0.37
N CYS A 40 10.01 -1.39 -0.35
CA CYS A 40 8.61 -1.76 -0.10
C CYS A 40 7.85 -2.15 -1.37
N GLU A 41 8.14 -1.51 -2.51
CA GLU A 41 7.44 -1.70 -3.78
C GLU A 41 7.44 -3.17 -4.26
N GLY A 42 8.49 -3.93 -3.96
CA GLY A 42 8.57 -5.35 -4.33
C GLY A 42 7.43 -6.21 -3.76
N CYS A 43 6.81 -5.77 -2.66
CA CYS A 43 5.66 -6.44 -2.06
C CYS A 43 4.38 -5.58 -2.18
N HIS A 44 4.46 -4.27 -2.01
CA HIS A 44 3.28 -3.40 -1.99
C HIS A 44 2.90 -2.82 -3.36
N LYS A 45 3.70 -3.08 -4.41
CA LYS A 45 3.59 -2.57 -5.79
C LYS A 45 3.75 -1.05 -5.91
N PRO A 46 4.09 -0.50 -7.09
CA PRO A 46 4.27 0.94 -7.26
C PRO A 46 3.02 1.77 -6.89
N ASP A 47 1.84 1.19 -7.10
CA ASP A 47 0.55 1.82 -6.86
C ASP A 47 -0.02 1.53 -5.46
N GLY A 48 0.73 0.87 -4.57
CA GLY A 48 0.28 0.56 -3.20
C GLY A 48 -0.82 -0.52 -3.15
N SER A 49 -1.17 -1.17 -4.26
CA SER A 49 -2.26 -2.15 -4.31
C SER A 49 -1.92 -3.48 -3.62
N GLY A 50 -0.63 -3.77 -3.38
CA GLY A 50 -0.17 -5.00 -2.75
C GLY A 50 -0.52 -6.28 -3.55
N HIS A 51 -0.49 -7.41 -2.86
CA HIS A 51 -0.78 -8.74 -3.41
C HIS A 51 -1.93 -9.38 -2.63
N ILE A 52 -3.07 -9.58 -3.30
CA ILE A 52 -4.28 -10.13 -2.68
C ILE A 52 -3.99 -11.45 -1.95
N GLY A 53 -4.44 -11.52 -0.70
CA GLY A 53 -4.28 -12.69 0.17
C GLY A 53 -2.93 -12.80 0.88
N PHE A 54 -1.93 -11.98 0.53
CA PHE A 54 -0.57 -12.10 1.06
C PHE A 54 0.04 -10.78 1.55
N VAL A 55 -0.10 -9.72 0.75
CA VAL A 55 0.41 -8.38 1.06
C VAL A 55 -0.73 -7.38 0.96
N PRO A 56 -1.14 -6.74 2.06
CA PRO A 56 -2.28 -5.84 2.06
C PRO A 56 -2.03 -4.61 1.18
N THR A 57 -3.12 -4.04 0.65
CA THR A 57 -3.07 -2.73 -0.01
C THR A 57 -2.89 -1.63 1.03
N PHE A 58 -2.26 -0.53 0.63
CA PHE A 58 -2.27 0.74 1.37
C PHE A 58 -3.38 1.68 0.92
N VAL A 59 -3.88 1.51 -0.31
CA VAL A 59 -4.77 2.49 -0.93
C VAL A 59 -6.11 2.51 -0.23
N ASP A 60 -6.51 3.70 0.22
CA ASP A 60 -7.74 3.95 0.98
C ASP A 60 -7.88 3.07 2.23
N SER A 61 -6.78 2.52 2.77
CA SER A 61 -6.84 1.53 3.87
C SER A 61 -5.85 1.77 5.00
N ILE A 62 -4.66 2.30 4.71
CA ILE A 62 -3.60 2.43 5.70
C ILE A 62 -3.91 3.52 6.74
N GLY A 63 -4.68 4.55 6.36
CA GLY A 63 -5.12 5.63 7.23
C GLY A 63 -6.02 5.15 8.36
N ALA A 64 -6.91 4.18 8.09
CA ALA A 64 -7.80 3.60 9.11
C ALA A 64 -7.05 3.07 10.34
N PHE A 65 -5.84 2.54 10.15
CA PHE A 65 -5.01 2.01 11.23
C PHE A 65 -4.53 3.09 12.20
N VAL A 66 -4.39 4.34 11.77
CA VAL A 66 -3.88 5.41 12.66
C VAL A 66 -4.96 6.09 13.50
N HIS A 67 -6.24 5.72 13.33
CA HIS A 67 -7.33 6.15 14.21
C HIS A 67 -7.30 5.44 15.57
N VAL A 68 -6.82 4.20 15.61
CA VAL A 68 -6.58 3.44 16.84
C VAL A 68 -5.11 3.45 17.21
N LYS A 69 -4.80 3.60 18.50
CA LYS A 69 -3.41 3.56 18.97
C LYS A 69 -2.73 2.23 18.60
N GLU A 70 -3.43 1.12 18.77
CA GLU A 70 -2.90 -0.22 18.50
C GLU A 70 -2.62 -0.44 17.01
N GLY A 71 -3.40 0.17 16.12
CA GLY A 71 -3.17 0.10 14.67
C GLY A 71 -1.99 0.95 14.23
N ARG A 72 -1.86 2.15 14.81
CA ARG A 72 -0.68 3.01 14.66
C ARG A 72 0.60 2.27 15.09
N ASP A 73 0.58 1.69 16.28
CA ASP A 73 1.69 0.88 16.79
C ASP A 73 1.98 -0.33 15.87
N PHE A 74 0.93 -0.99 15.37
CA PHE A 74 1.03 -2.19 14.55
C PHE A 74 1.81 -1.93 13.27
N ILE A 75 1.54 -0.83 12.56
CA ILE A 75 2.18 -0.53 11.27
C ILE A 75 3.71 -0.47 11.41
N ILE A 76 4.23 0.18 12.46
CA ILE A 76 5.67 0.29 12.72
C ILE A 76 6.30 -1.05 13.12
N LYS A 77 5.52 -1.92 13.75
CA LYS A 77 5.96 -3.23 14.28
C LYS A 77 5.84 -4.37 13.28
N VAL A 78 5.29 -4.13 12.08
CA VAL A 78 5.31 -5.11 10.99
C VAL A 78 6.77 -5.48 10.71
N PRO A 79 7.16 -6.78 10.66
CA PRO A 79 8.55 -7.20 10.52
C PRO A 79 9.29 -6.56 9.34
N GLY A 80 8.60 -6.35 8.20
CA GLY A 80 9.17 -5.67 7.03
C GLY A 80 9.57 -4.22 7.30
N VAL A 81 8.91 -3.54 8.24
CA VAL A 81 9.26 -2.19 8.70
C VAL A 81 10.27 -2.27 9.83
N SER A 82 9.93 -3.02 10.89
CA SER A 82 10.70 -3.00 12.14
C SER A 82 12.09 -3.59 12.02
N GLN A 83 12.29 -4.56 11.13
CA GLN A 83 13.56 -5.25 10.90
C GLN A 83 14.32 -4.72 9.66
N SER A 84 13.83 -3.65 9.02
CA SER A 84 14.52 -3.06 7.87
C SER A 84 15.85 -2.40 8.27
N GLU A 85 16.75 -2.24 7.29
CA GLU A 85 18.02 -1.53 7.50
C GLU A 85 17.86 0.00 7.53
N LEU A 86 16.64 0.51 7.32
CA LEU A 86 16.36 1.94 7.34
C LEU A 86 16.56 2.53 8.74
N SER A 87 17.00 3.79 8.79
CA SER A 87 17.09 4.53 10.04
C SER A 87 15.69 4.78 10.63
N ASN A 88 15.60 5.02 11.94
CA ASN A 88 14.33 5.34 12.60
C ASN A 88 13.70 6.61 12.01
N ARG A 89 14.53 7.60 11.68
CA ARG A 89 14.11 8.82 10.96
C ARG A 89 13.52 8.50 9.59
N ASP A 90 14.21 7.71 8.77
CA ASP A 90 13.74 7.39 7.41
C ASP A 90 12.43 6.59 7.44
N ILE A 91 12.27 5.69 8.42
CA ILE A 91 11.00 4.98 8.63
C ILE A 91 9.90 5.97 9.02
N ALA A 92 10.13 6.85 10.00
CA ALA A 92 9.13 7.82 10.41
C ALA A 92 8.65 8.67 9.22
N GLU A 93 9.59 9.20 8.45
CA GLU A 93 9.29 10.03 7.28
C GLU A 93 8.63 9.23 6.15
N LEU A 94 9.08 8.01 5.88
CA LEU A 94 8.46 7.12 4.88
C LEU A 94 7.03 6.76 5.28
N MET A 95 6.79 6.43 6.54
CA MET A 95 5.45 6.05 7.02
C MET A 95 4.47 7.23 6.95
N ASN A 96 4.93 8.43 7.31
CA ASN A 96 4.15 9.66 7.14
C ASN A 96 3.84 9.94 5.67
N TRP A 97 4.81 9.73 4.78
CA TRP A 97 4.61 9.87 3.34
C TRP A 97 3.61 8.84 2.80
N LEU A 98 3.71 7.57 3.19
CA LEU A 98 2.81 6.50 2.74
C LEU A 98 1.35 6.78 3.08
N LEU A 99 1.10 7.25 4.30
CA LEU A 99 -0.23 7.62 4.78
C LEU A 99 -0.88 8.66 3.89
N VAL A 100 -0.16 9.74 3.56
CA VAL A 100 -0.69 10.82 2.71
C VAL A 100 -0.72 10.43 1.23
N ALA A 101 0.26 9.65 0.76
CA ALA A 101 0.40 9.31 -0.65
C ALA A 101 -0.66 8.31 -1.12
N TYR A 102 -1.09 7.38 -0.25
CA TYR A 102 -2.00 6.30 -0.61
C TYR A 102 -3.36 6.37 0.08
N ASP A 103 -3.51 7.18 1.14
CA ASP A 103 -4.78 7.32 1.85
C ASP A 103 -4.96 8.73 2.47
N PRO A 104 -4.94 9.80 1.64
CA PRO A 104 -4.99 11.18 2.13
C PRO A 104 -6.29 11.53 2.85
N ASP A 105 -7.40 10.90 2.48
CA ASP A 105 -8.73 11.14 3.06
C ASP A 105 -9.03 10.24 4.28
N GLY A 106 -8.18 9.24 4.54
CA GLY A 106 -8.36 8.29 5.64
C GLY A 106 -7.70 8.70 6.96
N LEU A 107 -7.06 9.86 7.04
CA LEU A 107 -6.37 10.32 8.25
C LEU A 107 -7.33 11.02 9.24
N PRO A 108 -7.12 10.86 10.56
CA PRO A 108 -7.90 11.61 11.55
C PRO A 108 -7.56 13.11 11.51
N ASP A 109 -8.53 13.97 11.86
CA ASP A 109 -8.36 15.43 11.85
C ASP A 109 -7.22 15.91 12.77
N ASP A 110 -6.95 15.17 13.85
CA ASP A 110 -5.89 15.42 14.82
C ASP A 110 -4.63 14.56 14.56
N PHE A 111 -4.44 14.08 13.32
CA PHE A 111 -3.32 13.24 12.96
C PHE A 111 -1.97 13.88 13.34
N VAL A 112 -1.23 13.15 14.17
CA VAL A 112 0.16 13.47 14.53
C VAL A 112 1.11 12.60 13.70
N PRO A 113 2.02 13.19 12.90
CA PRO A 113 3.03 12.42 12.17
C PRO A 113 3.90 11.56 13.11
N TYR A 114 4.30 10.38 12.65
CA TYR A 114 5.28 9.55 13.35
C TYR A 114 6.57 10.33 13.59
N SER A 115 7.07 10.24 14.81
CA SER A 115 8.39 10.77 15.18
C SER A 115 9.46 9.68 15.14
N GLU A 116 10.72 10.09 14.99
CA GLU A 116 11.85 9.16 15.06
C GLU A 116 11.90 8.41 16.41
N ALA A 117 11.66 9.11 17.53
CA ALA A 117 11.64 8.52 18.86
C ALA A 117 10.50 7.50 19.05
N GLU A 118 9.33 7.79 18.48
CA GLU A 118 8.21 6.85 18.47
C GLU A 118 8.57 5.58 17.70
N VAL A 119 9.16 5.74 16.51
CA VAL A 119 9.61 4.61 15.70
C VAL A 119 10.66 3.78 16.43
N GLU A 120 11.67 4.43 17.02
CA GLU A 120 12.69 3.75 17.83
C GLU A 120 12.08 2.91 18.94
N HIS A 121 11.13 3.48 19.68
CA HIS A 121 10.45 2.77 20.76
C HIS A 121 9.67 1.54 20.25
N LEU A 122 8.90 1.71 19.18
CA LEU A 122 8.02 0.66 18.64
C LEU A 122 8.81 -0.46 17.95
N ARG A 123 9.87 -0.14 17.20
CA ARG A 123 10.68 -1.15 16.50
C ARG A 123 11.33 -2.17 17.42
N ASN A 124 11.63 -1.75 18.65
CA ASN A 124 12.21 -2.60 19.68
C ASN A 124 11.17 -3.50 20.41
N GLN A 125 9.95 -3.59 19.89
CA GLN A 125 8.86 -4.40 20.46
C GLN A 125 8.29 -5.36 19.41
N PRO A 126 8.94 -6.52 19.19
CA PRO A 126 8.59 -7.42 18.10
C PRO A 126 7.18 -8.02 18.27
N ILE A 127 6.48 -8.16 17.14
CA ILE A 127 5.24 -8.93 17.06
C ILE A 127 5.58 -10.36 16.63
N SER A 128 5.17 -11.35 17.43
CA SER A 128 5.38 -12.77 17.13
C SER A 128 4.37 -13.34 16.13
N ASP A 129 3.16 -12.79 16.08
CA ASP A 129 2.06 -13.22 15.21
C ASP A 129 1.40 -12.00 14.56
N THR A 130 1.87 -11.65 13.37
CA THR A 130 1.41 -10.48 12.62
C THR A 130 -0.04 -10.63 12.14
N ILE A 131 -0.45 -11.84 11.79
CA ILE A 131 -1.81 -12.13 11.29
C ILE A 131 -2.83 -11.96 12.42
N ARG A 132 -2.57 -12.56 13.58
CA ARG A 132 -3.44 -12.41 14.75
C ARG A 132 -3.49 -10.96 15.22
N ARG A 133 -2.35 -10.27 15.26
CA ARG A 133 -2.32 -8.86 15.68
C ARG A 133 -3.08 -7.97 14.69
N ARG A 134 -2.91 -8.18 13.38
CA ARG A 134 -3.66 -7.46 12.34
C ARG A 134 -5.16 -7.64 12.54
N LYS A 135 -5.61 -8.88 12.73
CA LYS A 135 -7.04 -9.18 12.95
C LYS A 135 -7.59 -8.41 14.16
N ALA A 136 -6.89 -8.44 15.29
CA ALA A 136 -7.33 -7.74 16.49
C ALA A 136 -7.40 -6.21 16.31
N VAL A 137 -6.48 -5.62 15.54
CA VAL A 137 -6.52 -4.19 15.20
C VAL A 137 -7.72 -3.88 14.32
N LEU A 138 -8.01 -4.70 13.31
CA LEU A 138 -9.17 -4.50 12.42
C LEU A 138 -10.49 -4.55 13.21
N GLU A 139 -10.62 -5.46 14.17
CA GLU A 139 -11.78 -5.51 15.08
C GLU A 139 -11.91 -4.21 15.90
N GLN A 140 -10.82 -3.60 16.34
CA GLN A 140 -10.85 -2.32 17.06
C GLN A 140 -11.21 -1.14 16.17
N ILE A 141 -10.73 -1.12 14.92
CA ILE A 141 -11.09 -0.12 13.92
C ILE A 141 -12.60 -0.16 13.67
N GLU A 142 -13.16 -1.37 13.50
CA GLU A 142 -14.60 -1.57 13.33
C GLU A 142 -15.40 -1.07 14.55
N LEU A 143 -14.96 -1.41 15.76
CA LEU A 143 -15.60 -0.94 17.00
C LEU A 143 -15.52 0.59 17.19
N GLN A 144 -14.40 1.22 16.81
CA GLN A 144 -14.28 2.68 16.86
C GLN A 144 -15.15 3.36 15.79
N ALA A 145 -15.23 2.78 14.59
CA ALA A 145 -16.13 3.27 13.55
C ALA A 145 -17.59 3.23 14.04
N ASP A 146 -18.01 2.14 14.69
CA ASP A 146 -19.33 2.03 15.30
C ASP A 146 -19.52 3.03 16.46
N THR A 147 -18.51 3.23 17.32
CA THR A 147 -18.59 4.18 18.44
C THR A 147 -18.72 5.63 17.97
N ILE A 148 -18.04 6.00 16.88
CA ILE A 148 -18.15 7.32 16.24
C ILE A 148 -19.54 7.49 15.58
N GLN A 149 -20.12 6.41 15.04
CA GLN A 149 -21.46 6.41 14.45
C GLN A 149 -22.59 6.59 15.50
N VAL A 150 -22.40 6.21 16.77
CA VAL A 150 -23.43 6.38 17.82
C VAL A 150 -23.64 7.86 18.23
N ALA A 151 -22.71 8.76 17.92
CA ALA A 151 -22.85 10.19 18.22
C ALA A 151 -23.60 11.01 17.15
N ALA A 152 -23.85 10.46 15.95
CA ALA A 152 -24.51 11.17 14.86
C ALA A 152 -25.69 10.36 14.31
N VAL A 153 -26.92 10.77 14.66
CA VAL A 153 -28.13 10.29 13.97
C VAL A 153 -28.13 10.83 12.53
N GLY A 154 -28.11 9.92 11.55
CA GLY A 154 -28.55 10.20 10.18
C GLY A 154 -27.69 9.65 9.05
N THR A 155 -28.11 8.49 8.53
CA THR A 155 -27.94 7.95 7.16
C THR A 155 -26.57 7.44 6.68
N GLU A 156 -26.59 6.13 6.36
CA GLU A 156 -25.73 5.33 5.48
C GLU A 156 -24.26 5.12 5.88
N PRO A 157 -23.78 3.86 5.99
CA PRO A 157 -22.43 3.58 6.42
C PRO A 157 -21.42 4.09 5.39
N VAL A 158 -20.51 4.94 5.87
CA VAL A 158 -19.24 5.27 5.22
C VAL A 158 -18.50 3.96 4.97
N GLY A 159 -18.01 3.77 3.74
CA GLY A 159 -17.54 2.50 3.20
C GLY A 159 -16.59 1.75 4.13
N THR A 160 -17.11 0.71 4.78
CA THR A 160 -16.30 -0.31 5.43
C THR A 160 -15.47 -0.98 4.34
N LEU A 161 -14.14 -0.85 4.43
CA LEU A 161 -13.19 -1.53 3.55
C LEU A 161 -13.34 -3.03 3.75
N MET A 162 -14.14 -3.67 2.91
CA MET A 162 -14.18 -5.12 2.84
C MET A 162 -12.85 -5.59 2.27
N GLU A 163 -12.09 -6.40 3.01
CA GLU A 163 -10.92 -7.07 2.44
C GLU A 163 -11.33 -7.91 1.22
N PRO A 164 -10.52 -7.99 0.15
CA PRO A 164 -10.84 -8.82 -1.00
C PRO A 164 -11.00 -10.28 -0.57
N PRO A 165 -12.13 -10.94 -0.88
CA PRO A 165 -12.31 -12.34 -0.54
C PRO A 165 -11.37 -13.23 -1.36
N SER A 166 -11.11 -14.45 -0.90
CA SER A 166 -10.26 -15.40 -1.63
C SER A 166 -10.80 -15.71 -3.04
N SER A 167 -12.13 -15.67 -3.20
CA SER A 167 -12.84 -15.77 -4.48
C SER A 167 -12.46 -14.65 -5.47
N PHE A 168 -11.95 -13.51 -5.01
CA PHE A 168 -11.48 -12.42 -5.86
C PHE A 168 -10.04 -12.60 -6.38
N ALA A 169 -9.27 -13.56 -5.87
CA ALA A 169 -7.84 -13.69 -6.18
C ALA A 169 -7.54 -13.78 -7.69
N LEU A 170 -8.38 -14.49 -8.45
CA LEU A 170 -8.24 -14.62 -9.91
C LEU A 170 -8.55 -13.32 -10.65
N CYS A 171 -9.50 -12.52 -10.16
CA CYS A 171 -9.83 -11.22 -10.72
C CYS A 171 -8.66 -10.25 -10.48
N GLY A 172 -8.11 -10.29 -9.26
CA GLY A 172 -6.98 -9.47 -8.81
C GLY A 172 -5.66 -9.65 -9.56
N ALA A 173 -5.51 -10.76 -10.30
CA ALA A 173 -4.35 -10.97 -11.17
C ALA A 173 -4.32 -9.99 -12.36
N CYS A 174 -5.49 -9.52 -12.80
CA CYS A 174 -5.64 -8.65 -13.96
C CYS A 174 -6.17 -7.26 -13.59
N HIS A 175 -6.93 -7.15 -12.50
CA HIS A 175 -7.71 -5.98 -12.14
C HIS A 175 -7.23 -5.34 -10.84
N THR A 176 -7.10 -4.01 -10.84
CA THR A 176 -6.92 -3.20 -9.64
C THR A 176 -8.27 -2.75 -9.06
N THR A 177 -8.28 -2.37 -7.78
CA THR A 177 -9.49 -1.91 -7.05
C THR A 177 -9.27 -0.64 -6.23
N SER A 178 -8.05 -0.10 -6.25
CA SER A 178 -7.67 1.15 -5.62
C SER A 178 -8.36 2.37 -6.25
N SER A 179 -8.64 3.39 -5.45
CA SER A 179 -9.09 4.69 -5.96
C SER A 179 -8.04 5.29 -6.90
N GLY A 180 -8.47 5.73 -8.09
CA GLY A 180 -7.56 6.23 -9.14
C GLY A 180 -6.54 5.20 -9.65
N GLY A 181 -6.68 3.92 -9.30
CA GLY A 181 -5.68 2.89 -9.57
C GLY A 181 -5.43 2.64 -11.06
N ALA A 182 -4.21 2.23 -11.39
CA ALA A 182 -3.78 1.95 -12.75
C ALA A 182 -4.58 0.80 -13.39
N HIS A 183 -4.71 0.81 -14.73
CA HIS A 183 -5.19 -0.35 -15.46
C HIS A 183 -4.06 -1.38 -15.65
N GLY A 184 -4.39 -2.65 -15.54
CA GLY A 184 -3.47 -3.76 -15.79
C GLY A 184 -3.84 -4.50 -17.07
N MET A 185 -3.79 -5.84 -17.02
CA MET A 185 -4.39 -6.68 -18.07
C MET A 185 -5.91 -6.47 -18.17
N GLY A 186 -6.55 -6.04 -17.08
CA GLY A 186 -7.93 -5.60 -17.02
C GLY A 186 -8.07 -4.16 -16.50
N PRO A 187 -9.24 -3.52 -16.70
CA PRO A 187 -9.52 -2.19 -16.16
C PRO A 187 -9.58 -2.20 -14.63
N ASN A 188 -9.44 -1.03 -14.02
CA ASN A 188 -9.73 -0.85 -12.60
C ASN A 188 -11.23 -1.10 -12.34
N LEU A 189 -11.54 -1.85 -11.27
CA LEU A 189 -12.90 -2.28 -10.95
C LEU A 189 -13.59 -1.43 -9.87
N ARG A 190 -12.92 -0.40 -9.32
CA ARG A 190 -13.56 0.51 -8.37
C ARG A 190 -14.73 1.25 -9.02
N GLY A 191 -15.81 1.42 -8.28
CA GLY A 191 -17.01 2.10 -8.75
C GLY A 191 -17.63 1.44 -9.99
N ILE A 192 -17.51 0.11 -10.12
CA ILE A 192 -18.03 -0.61 -11.29
C ILE A 192 -19.56 -0.65 -11.31
N LEU A 193 -20.20 -0.72 -10.13
CA LEU A 193 -21.67 -0.75 -10.02
C LEU A 193 -22.30 0.50 -10.62
N GLY A 194 -23.26 0.31 -11.52
CA GLY A 194 -23.94 1.38 -12.27
C GLY A 194 -23.16 1.94 -13.46
N ARG A 195 -21.89 1.55 -13.65
CA ARG A 195 -21.10 1.99 -14.81
C ARG A 195 -21.51 1.22 -16.07
N LYS A 196 -21.52 1.91 -17.21
CA LYS A 196 -21.71 1.25 -18.51
C LYS A 196 -20.51 0.37 -18.85
N ALA A 197 -20.76 -0.83 -19.36
CA ALA A 197 -19.70 -1.75 -19.73
C ALA A 197 -18.83 -1.18 -20.86
N GLY A 198 -17.50 -1.36 -20.72
CA GLY A 198 -16.55 -0.94 -21.74
C GLY A 198 -16.32 0.57 -21.87
N THR A 199 -16.67 1.38 -20.87
CA THR A 199 -16.59 2.85 -20.96
C THR A 199 -15.60 3.51 -20.01
N LEU A 200 -14.82 2.76 -19.23
CA LEU A 200 -13.82 3.37 -18.35
C LEU A 200 -12.72 4.01 -19.22
N PRO A 201 -12.48 5.33 -19.12
CA PRO A 201 -11.44 5.99 -19.90
C PRO A 201 -10.07 5.39 -19.62
N GLY A 202 -9.19 5.38 -20.61
CA GLY A 202 -7.81 4.91 -20.46
C GLY A 202 -7.59 3.41 -20.63
N PHE A 203 -8.66 2.58 -20.69
CA PHE A 203 -8.53 1.14 -20.95
C PHE A 203 -9.02 0.75 -22.36
N ALA A 204 -8.24 -0.09 -23.05
CA ALA A 204 -8.58 -0.59 -24.38
C ALA A 204 -9.52 -1.81 -24.30
N TYR A 205 -10.82 -1.56 -24.29
CA TYR A 205 -11.84 -2.61 -24.28
C TYR A 205 -12.03 -3.31 -25.62
N SER A 206 -12.55 -4.55 -25.58
CA SER A 206 -13.02 -5.21 -26.80
C SER A 206 -14.25 -4.49 -27.38
N LYS A 207 -14.37 -4.49 -28.72
CA LYS A 207 -15.54 -3.92 -29.40
C LYS A 207 -16.86 -4.56 -28.94
N ALA A 208 -16.83 -5.86 -28.65
CA ALA A 208 -17.99 -6.59 -28.15
C ALA A 208 -18.48 -6.04 -26.81
N LEU A 209 -17.57 -5.78 -25.87
CA LEU A 209 -17.95 -5.27 -24.56
C LEU A 209 -18.43 -3.81 -24.63
N GLN A 210 -17.76 -2.97 -25.43
CA GLN A 210 -18.18 -1.58 -25.68
C GLN A 210 -19.61 -1.49 -26.26
N ASN A 211 -19.95 -2.42 -27.15
CA ASN A 211 -21.24 -2.46 -27.84
C ASN A 211 -22.31 -3.32 -27.14
N SER A 212 -21.99 -3.91 -25.98
CA SER A 212 -22.90 -4.83 -25.28
C SER A 212 -24.18 -4.18 -24.77
N GLY A 213 -24.16 -2.85 -24.54
CA GLY A 213 -25.27 -2.12 -23.92
C GLY A 213 -25.45 -2.38 -22.43
N ILE A 214 -24.59 -3.21 -21.82
CA ILE A 214 -24.68 -3.58 -20.41
C ILE A 214 -24.39 -2.37 -19.52
N VAL A 215 -25.19 -2.22 -18.47
CA VAL A 215 -24.88 -1.41 -17.29
C VAL A 215 -24.63 -2.40 -16.15
N TRP A 216 -23.53 -2.25 -15.43
CA TRP A 216 -23.14 -3.20 -14.39
C TRP A 216 -24.05 -3.11 -13.17
N THR A 217 -25.12 -3.89 -13.16
CA THR A 217 -25.88 -4.20 -11.94
C THR A 217 -25.29 -5.45 -11.26
N LYS A 218 -25.77 -5.77 -10.06
CA LYS A 218 -25.36 -7.02 -9.38
C LYS A 218 -25.72 -8.24 -10.21
N GLU A 219 -26.90 -8.22 -10.84
CA GLU A 219 -27.43 -9.31 -11.67
C GLU A 219 -26.63 -9.47 -12.96
N GLU A 220 -26.27 -8.35 -13.61
CA GLU A 220 -25.45 -8.40 -14.83
C GLU A 220 -24.01 -8.80 -14.53
N LEU A 221 -23.47 -8.39 -13.37
CA LEU A 221 -22.18 -8.89 -12.89
C LEU A 221 -22.24 -10.39 -12.60
N ASP A 222 -23.28 -10.90 -11.95
CA ASP A 222 -23.42 -12.34 -11.67
C ASP A 222 -23.40 -13.17 -12.96
N LYS A 223 -24.24 -12.80 -13.94
CA LYS A 223 -24.26 -13.46 -15.26
C LYS A 223 -22.92 -13.38 -15.99
N PHE A 224 -22.26 -12.22 -15.92
CA PHE A 224 -20.98 -12.04 -16.59
C PHE A 224 -19.87 -12.83 -15.90
N LEU A 225 -19.84 -12.88 -14.57
CA LEU A 225 -18.88 -13.65 -13.78
C LEU A 225 -19.11 -15.16 -13.89
N GLU A 226 -20.34 -15.61 -14.11
CA GLU A 226 -20.63 -17.03 -14.38
C GLU A 226 -19.97 -17.50 -15.68
N SER A 227 -20.05 -16.71 -16.75
CA SER A 227 -19.38 -17.02 -18.01
C SER A 227 -19.24 -15.79 -18.92
N PRO A 228 -18.10 -15.08 -18.89
CA PRO A 228 -17.93 -13.81 -19.62
C PRO A 228 -18.13 -13.96 -21.13
N ARG A 229 -17.61 -15.03 -21.72
CA ARG A 229 -17.68 -15.28 -23.17
C ARG A 229 -19.06 -15.74 -23.63
N LYS A 230 -19.88 -16.29 -22.74
CA LYS A 230 -21.28 -16.62 -23.02
C LYS A 230 -22.15 -15.37 -22.95
N SER A 231 -21.91 -14.53 -21.94
CA SER A 231 -22.67 -13.29 -21.72
C SER A 231 -22.31 -12.20 -22.75
N VAL A 232 -21.02 -12.08 -23.10
CA VAL A 232 -20.55 -11.18 -24.17
C VAL A 232 -19.61 -11.94 -25.10
N PRO A 233 -20.13 -12.54 -26.19
CA PRO A 233 -19.32 -13.21 -27.20
C PRO A 233 -18.21 -12.28 -27.74
N ASN A 234 -16.98 -12.80 -27.85
CA ASN A 234 -15.79 -12.04 -28.23
C ASN A 234 -15.35 -10.93 -27.25
N THR A 235 -15.71 -11.04 -25.97
CA THR A 235 -15.05 -10.24 -24.92
C THR A 235 -13.57 -10.59 -24.83
N SER A 236 -12.73 -9.57 -24.60
CA SER A 236 -11.28 -9.78 -24.36
C SER A 236 -10.99 -10.34 -22.97
N MET A 237 -11.99 -10.43 -22.09
CA MET A 237 -11.81 -11.04 -20.78
C MET A 237 -11.48 -12.53 -20.94
N MET A 238 -10.27 -12.91 -20.54
CA MET A 238 -9.76 -14.29 -20.65
C MET A 238 -10.29 -15.22 -19.56
N TYR A 239 -11.05 -14.69 -18.61
CA TYR A 239 -11.64 -15.44 -17.51
C TYR A 239 -12.69 -16.44 -18.01
N ASN A 240 -12.58 -17.69 -17.54
CA ASN A 240 -13.48 -18.77 -17.95
C ASN A 240 -14.84 -18.72 -17.24
N GLY A 241 -14.95 -17.96 -16.15
CA GLY A 241 -16.14 -17.88 -15.30
C GLY A 241 -15.97 -18.61 -13.96
N GLU A 242 -16.90 -18.35 -13.03
CA GLU A 242 -17.04 -19.03 -11.73
C GLU A 242 -18.42 -19.68 -11.67
N ALA A 243 -18.48 -21.00 -11.62
CA ALA A 243 -19.76 -21.73 -11.59
C ALA A 243 -20.45 -21.63 -10.22
N ASP A 244 -19.68 -21.48 -9.15
CA ASP A 244 -20.19 -21.36 -7.79
C ASP A 244 -20.81 -19.98 -7.55
N SER A 245 -22.14 -19.95 -7.39
CA SER A 245 -22.87 -18.70 -7.16
C SER A 245 -22.49 -18.00 -5.86
N ALA A 246 -22.10 -18.74 -4.81
CA ALA A 246 -21.70 -18.14 -3.54
C ALA A 246 -20.40 -17.34 -3.69
N LYS A 247 -19.43 -17.88 -4.44
CA LYS A 247 -18.18 -17.17 -4.75
C LYS A 247 -18.41 -15.94 -5.61
N ARG A 248 -19.34 -16.00 -6.58
CA ARG A 248 -19.71 -14.82 -7.36
C ARG A 248 -20.36 -13.77 -6.47
N GLU A 249 -21.26 -14.16 -5.58
CA GLU A 249 -21.89 -13.25 -4.62
C GLU A 249 -20.87 -12.56 -3.71
N GLU A 250 -19.88 -13.29 -3.19
CA GLU A 250 -18.76 -12.71 -2.42
C GLU A 250 -18.00 -11.65 -3.22
N VAL A 251 -17.63 -11.96 -4.46
CA VAL A 251 -16.94 -11.02 -5.35
C VAL A 251 -17.81 -9.80 -5.63
N ILE A 252 -19.10 -9.98 -5.92
CA ILE A 252 -20.04 -8.88 -6.19
C ILE A 252 -20.22 -8.01 -4.95
N LYS A 253 -20.30 -8.61 -3.76
CA LYS A 253 -20.39 -7.89 -2.49
C LYS A 253 -19.16 -7.03 -2.26
N TYR A 254 -17.96 -7.61 -2.46
CA TYR A 254 -16.71 -6.87 -2.40
C TYR A 254 -16.70 -5.71 -3.41
N LEU A 255 -16.96 -5.96 -4.69
CA LEU A 255 -17.00 -4.92 -5.73
C LEU A 255 -18.05 -3.83 -5.46
N SER A 256 -19.17 -4.17 -4.83
CA SER A 256 -20.22 -3.21 -4.44
C SER A 256 -19.78 -2.30 -3.28
N SER A 257 -18.82 -2.73 -2.46
CA SER A 257 -18.26 -1.90 -1.38
C SER A 257 -17.27 -0.86 -1.88
N LEU A 258 -16.70 -1.07 -3.08
CA LEU A 258 -15.70 -0.20 -3.69
C LEU A 258 -16.36 1.00 -4.38
N LYS A 259 -16.59 2.10 -3.65
CA LYS A 259 -17.18 3.35 -4.18
C LYS A 259 -16.11 4.30 -4.71
#